data_AF-A0A523X6N4-F1
#
_entry.id   AF-A0A523X6N4-F1
#
_cell.length_a   1.000
_cell.length_b   1.000
_cell.length_c   1.000
_cell.angle_alpha   90.00
_cell.angle_beta   90.00
_cell.angle_gamma   90.00
#
_symmetry.space_group_name_H-M   'P 1'
#
loop_
_entity.id
_entity.type
_entity.pdbx_description
1 polymer ?
#
loop_
_entity_poly.entity_id
_entity_poly.type
_entity_poly.pdbx_seq_one_letter_code
_entity_poly.pdbx_strand_id
1 'polypeptide(L)'
;MERCGQGGSTGLDQTALGKIQTGFTPAHLSVTPGDADILKRLAERVAEIAHSSEMADTRTLWKKLNRLERVRPLVLCDPENGWNEIITEAEMACRGKLAPRSEGALVAGDGLRVKPTVIVS
;
A
#
# COMPACT_ATOMS: atom_id res chain seq x y z
N MET A 1 15.88 1.96 5.66
CA MET A 1 15.70 2.22 4.21
C MET A 1 16.71 1.48 3.33
N GLU A 2 17.63 0.66 3.86
CA GLU A 2 18.77 0.11 3.10
C GLU A 2 18.45 -1.06 2.13
N ARG A 3 17.20 -1.56 2.07
CA ARG A 3 16.82 -2.73 1.26
C ARG A 3 15.74 -2.48 0.20
N CYS A 4 15.30 -1.23 0.03
CA CYS A 4 14.23 -0.86 -0.90
C CYS A 4 14.62 -1.21 -2.35
N GLY A 5 13.77 -1.95 -3.08
CA GLY A 5 14.01 -2.33 -4.48
C GLY A 5 15.10 -3.38 -4.72
N GLN A 6 15.63 -4.01 -3.67
CA GLN A 6 16.61 -5.10 -3.80
C GLN A 6 15.88 -6.46 -3.82
N GLY A 7 15.23 -6.81 -4.94
CA GLY A 7 14.53 -8.07 -5.10
C GLY A 7 13.74 -8.19 -6.40
N GLY A 8 13.15 -9.35 -6.64
CA GLY A 8 12.23 -9.56 -7.75
C GLY A 8 10.95 -8.76 -7.58
N SER A 9 10.42 -8.21 -8.67
CA SER A 9 9.10 -7.56 -8.67
C SER A 9 8.03 -8.56 -8.21
N THR A 10 7.02 -8.07 -7.50
CA THR A 10 5.86 -8.90 -7.11
C THR A 10 5.06 -9.43 -8.31
N GLY A 11 5.33 -8.95 -9.53
CA GLY A 11 4.67 -9.41 -10.76
C GLY A 11 3.18 -9.05 -10.83
N LEU A 12 2.69 -8.23 -9.88
CA LEU A 12 1.30 -7.79 -9.81
C LEU A 12 1.05 -6.72 -10.86
N ASP A 13 0.50 -7.10 -12.01
CA ASP A 13 0.06 -6.13 -13.01
C ASP A 13 -1.17 -5.35 -12.51
N GLN A 14 -0.99 -4.04 -12.28
CA GLN A 14 -2.03 -3.14 -11.79
C GLN A 14 -2.78 -2.41 -12.92
N THR A 15 -2.42 -2.65 -14.18
CA THR A 15 -3.08 -2.08 -15.35
C THR A 15 -4.46 -2.68 -15.59
N ALA A 16 -5.27 -2.05 -16.43
CA ALA A 16 -6.59 -2.58 -16.81
C ALA A 16 -6.52 -3.97 -17.48
N LEU A 17 -5.43 -4.27 -18.19
CA LEU A 17 -5.18 -5.58 -18.80
C LEU A 17 -4.82 -6.63 -17.74
N GLY A 18 -3.95 -6.29 -16.79
CA GLY A 18 -3.62 -7.15 -15.65
C GLY A 18 -4.78 -7.46 -14.72
N LYS A 19 -5.79 -6.58 -14.66
CA LYS A 19 -7.02 -6.79 -13.88
C LYS A 19 -7.92 -7.90 -14.44
N ILE A 20 -7.71 -8.33 -15.68
CA ILE A 20 -8.45 -9.45 -16.29
C ILE A 20 -7.64 -10.73 -16.06
N GLN A 21 -7.61 -11.20 -14.81
CA GLN A 21 -7.01 -12.50 -14.48
C GLN A 21 -7.98 -13.62 -14.87
N THR A 22 -7.84 -14.14 -16.09
CA THR A 22 -8.51 -15.38 -16.49
C THR A 22 -7.82 -16.57 -15.80
N GLY A 23 -8.59 -17.49 -15.20
CA GLY A 23 -8.04 -18.71 -14.57
C GLY A 23 -8.11 -18.82 -13.04
N PHE A 24 -8.84 -17.94 -12.35
CA PHE A 24 -9.20 -18.21 -10.95
C PHE A 24 -10.17 -19.39 -10.85
N THR A 25 -9.85 -20.36 -10.00
CA THR A 25 -10.77 -21.42 -9.61
C THR A 25 -11.35 -21.09 -8.24
N PRO A 26 -12.50 -21.67 -7.84
CA PRO A 26 -13.05 -21.47 -6.51
C PRO A 26 -12.06 -21.76 -5.37
N ALA A 27 -11.14 -22.72 -5.57
CA ALA A 27 -10.08 -23.03 -4.61
C ALA A 27 -9.13 -21.84 -4.37
N HIS A 28 -8.87 -21.02 -5.40
CA HIS A 28 -8.02 -19.85 -5.32
C HIS A 28 -8.68 -18.66 -4.59
N LEU A 29 -10.00 -18.71 -4.36
CA LEU A 29 -10.75 -17.68 -3.63
C LEU A 29 -10.72 -17.88 -2.11
N SER A 30 -10.03 -18.91 -1.63
CA SER A 30 -9.87 -19.15 -0.19
C SER A 30 -8.72 -18.32 0.39
N VAL A 31 -8.96 -17.72 1.56
CA VAL A 31 -7.92 -17.09 2.38
C VAL A 31 -7.62 -18.04 3.51
N THR A 32 -6.36 -18.46 3.62
CA THR A 32 -5.96 -19.37 4.71
C THR A 32 -5.97 -18.64 6.06
N PRO A 33 -6.13 -19.34 7.20
CA PRO A 33 -6.02 -18.71 8.51
C PRO A 33 -4.69 -17.95 8.69
N GLY A 34 -3.58 -18.52 8.20
CA GLY A 34 -2.26 -17.87 8.25
C GLY A 34 -2.19 -16.57 7.44
N ASP A 35 -2.75 -16.57 6.22
CA ASP A 35 -2.84 -15.34 5.42
C ASP A 35 -3.73 -14.29 6.11
N ALA A 36 -4.84 -14.72 6.70
CA ALA A 36 -5.73 -13.82 7.43
C ALA A 36 -5.04 -13.15 8.63
N ASP A 37 -4.21 -13.88 9.37
CA ASP A 37 -3.46 -13.35 10.52
C ASP A 37 -2.36 -12.36 10.08
N ILE A 38 -1.72 -12.62 8.92
CA ILE A 38 -0.78 -11.67 8.31
C ILE A 38 -1.50 -10.37 7.95
N LEU A 39 -2.63 -10.47 7.24
CA LEU A 39 -3.40 -9.30 6.80
C LEU A 39 -3.93 -8.48 7.98
N LYS A 40 -4.41 -9.12 9.05
CA LYS A 40 -4.87 -8.42 10.27
C LYS A 40 -3.76 -7.62 10.91
N ARG A 41 -2.60 -8.24 11.14
CA ARG A 41 -1.44 -7.57 11.75
C ARG A 41 -0.97 -6.38 10.92
N LEU A 42 -0.92 -6.52 9.60
CA LEU A 42 -0.56 -5.41 8.71
C LEU A 42 -1.62 -4.29 8.74
N ALA A 43 -2.91 -4.65 8.78
CA ALA A 43 -3.99 -3.69 8.89
C ALA A 43 -3.97 -2.92 10.22
N GLU A 44 -3.62 -3.58 11.33
CA GLU A 44 -3.44 -2.94 12.64
C GLU A 44 -2.31 -1.89 12.58
N ARG A 45 -1.15 -2.24 12.02
CA ARG A 45 -0.03 -1.31 11.85
C ARG A 45 -0.40 -0.10 10.99
N VAL A 46 -1.09 -0.35 9.87
CA VAL A 46 -1.62 0.71 9.01
C VAL A 46 -2.60 1.61 9.77
N ALA A 47 -3.48 1.02 10.59
CA ALA A 47 -4.43 1.77 11.40
C ALA A 47 -3.70 2.65 12.44
N GLU A 48 -2.68 2.13 13.12
CA GLU A 48 -1.86 2.91 14.06
C GLU A 48 -1.23 4.14 13.38
N ILE A 49 -0.62 3.96 12.21
CA ILE A 49 -0.02 5.06 11.44
C ILE A 49 -1.10 6.07 11.02
N ALA A 50 -2.25 5.61 10.54
CA ALA A 50 -3.34 6.47 10.12
C ALA A 50 -3.90 7.35 11.27
N HIS A 51 -3.80 6.87 12.51
CA HIS A 51 -4.20 7.59 13.72
C HIS A 51 -3.11 8.51 14.29
N SER A 52 -1.91 8.55 13.70
CA SER A 52 -0.84 9.46 14.13
C SER A 52 -1.22 10.95 13.94
N SER A 53 -0.59 11.81 14.74
CA SER A 53 -0.73 13.28 14.62
C SER A 53 -0.26 13.80 13.27
N GLU A 54 0.83 13.26 12.71
CA GLU A 54 1.34 13.61 11.37
C GLU A 54 0.27 13.39 10.28
N MET A 55 -0.49 12.30 10.38
CA MET A 55 -1.60 12.01 9.48
C MET A 55 -2.81 12.90 9.72
N ALA A 56 -3.07 13.33 10.96
CA ALA A 56 -4.09 14.33 11.26
C ALA A 56 -3.75 15.70 10.64
N ASP A 57 -2.49 16.12 10.71
CA ASP A 57 -2.00 17.36 10.10
C ASP A 57 -2.06 17.29 8.58
N THR A 58 -1.63 16.17 8.00
CA THR A 58 -1.73 15.89 6.55
C THR A 58 -3.17 15.99 6.06
N ARG A 59 -4.14 15.38 6.76
CA ARG A 59 -5.57 15.50 6.43
C ARG A 59 -6.06 16.94 6.48
N THR A 60 -5.60 17.72 7.47
CA THR A 60 -5.98 19.13 7.60
C THR A 60 -5.42 19.97 6.46
N LEU A 61 -4.13 19.80 6.12
CA LEU A 61 -3.48 20.49 5.01
C LEU A 61 -4.14 20.13 3.66
N TRP A 62 -4.44 18.85 3.44
CA TRP A 62 -5.13 18.39 2.24
C TRP A 62 -6.49 19.06 2.08
N LYS A 63 -7.31 19.12 3.15
CA LYS A 63 -8.61 19.80 3.13
C LYS A 63 -8.47 21.29 2.81
N LYS A 64 -7.51 21.98 3.41
CA LYS A 64 -7.25 23.41 3.15
C LYS A 64 -6.81 23.66 1.70
N LEU A 65 -5.87 22.86 1.19
CA LEU A 65 -5.44 22.94 -0.21
C LEU A 65 -6.63 22.78 -1.17
N ASN A 66 -7.48 21.78 -0.93
CA ASN A 66 -8.67 21.52 -1.75
C ASN A 66 -9.76 22.59 -1.62
N ARG A 67 -9.72 23.40 -0.55
CA ARG A 67 -10.55 24.60 -0.39
C ARG A 67 -9.93 25.85 -1.02
N LEU A 68 -8.80 25.70 -1.72
CA LEU A 68 -8.02 26.79 -2.32
C LEU A 68 -7.50 27.80 -1.28
N GLU A 69 -7.40 27.37 -0.02
CA GLU A 69 -6.78 28.17 1.03
C GLU A 69 -5.27 28.21 0.83
N ARG A 70 -4.64 29.35 1.17
CA ARG A 70 -3.18 29.45 1.09
C ARG A 70 -2.53 28.57 2.15
N VAL A 71 -1.91 27.49 1.70
CA VAL A 71 -1.07 26.59 2.48
C VAL A 71 0.34 26.57 1.91
N ARG A 72 1.29 26.06 2.67
CA ARG A 72 2.62 25.75 2.16
C ARG A 72 2.54 24.69 1.05
N PRO A 73 3.52 24.60 0.12
CA PRO A 73 3.52 23.62 -0.95
C PRO A 73 3.39 22.18 -0.41
N LEU A 74 2.52 21.39 -1.03
CA LEU A 74 2.27 20.00 -0.68
C LEU A 74 2.74 19.12 -1.85
N VAL A 75 3.56 18.11 -1.57
CA VAL A 75 4.02 17.13 -2.58
C VAL A 75 3.22 15.86 -2.44
N LEU A 76 2.55 15.41 -3.51
CA LEU A 76 1.89 14.11 -3.57
C LEU A 76 2.88 13.06 -4.05
N CYS A 77 3.29 12.15 -3.16
CA CYS A 77 4.07 10.98 -3.55
C CYS A 77 3.14 9.79 -3.81
N ASP A 78 2.83 9.55 -5.08
CA ASP A 78 2.20 8.31 -5.55
C ASP A 78 3.03 7.72 -6.68
N PRO A 79 3.81 6.64 -6.45
CA PRO A 79 4.59 5.99 -7.49
C PRO A 79 3.71 5.19 -8.48
N GLU A 80 2.38 5.37 -8.47
CA GLU A 80 1.40 4.71 -9.34
C GLU A 80 1.59 3.19 -9.37
N ASN A 81 2.29 2.67 -10.39
CA ASN A 81 2.58 1.24 -10.59
C ASN A 81 3.93 0.79 -10.03
N GLY A 82 4.81 1.72 -9.64
CA GLY A 82 6.16 1.46 -9.13
C GLY A 82 6.19 0.80 -7.75
N TRP A 83 5.06 0.67 -7.07
CA TRP A 83 4.97 -0.09 -5.82
C TRP A 83 5.42 -1.54 -5.96
N ASN A 84 5.22 -2.15 -7.12
CA ASN A 84 5.63 -3.54 -7.38
C ASN A 84 7.13 -3.70 -7.60
N GLU A 85 7.86 -2.60 -7.76
CA GLU A 85 9.32 -2.55 -7.88
C GLU A 85 9.96 -2.18 -6.54
N ILE A 86 9.27 -1.37 -5.75
CA ILE A 86 9.67 -0.94 -4.41
C ILE A 86 9.44 -2.04 -3.37
N ILE A 87 8.26 -2.66 -3.42
CA ILE A 87 7.86 -3.79 -2.59
C ILE A 87 8.18 -5.04 -3.39
N THR A 88 9.14 -5.80 -2.90
CA THR A 88 9.65 -6.99 -3.58
C THR A 88 8.91 -8.25 -3.15
N GLU A 89 8.99 -9.33 -3.92
CA GLU A 89 8.41 -10.63 -3.53
C GLU A 89 8.95 -11.13 -2.17
N ALA A 90 10.19 -10.77 -1.82
CA ALA A 90 10.80 -11.11 -0.54
C ALA A 90 10.12 -10.43 0.67
N GLU A 91 9.33 -9.38 0.44
CA GLU A 91 8.57 -8.66 1.46
C GLU A 91 7.12 -9.17 1.59
N MET A 92 6.72 -10.11 0.72
CA MET A 92 5.41 -10.76 0.73
C MET A 92 5.44 -12.03 1.61
N ALA A 93 4.51 -12.14 2.56
CA ALA A 93 4.39 -13.28 3.46
C ALA A 93 3.17 -14.17 3.16
N CYS A 94 2.12 -13.63 2.52
CA CYS A 94 0.96 -14.41 2.13
C CYS A 94 1.30 -15.43 1.03
N ARG A 95 0.73 -16.63 1.13
CA ARG A 95 0.99 -17.74 0.19
C ARG A 95 -0.22 -18.12 -0.66
N GLY A 96 -1.44 -17.74 -0.25
CA GLY A 96 -2.63 -17.91 -1.07
C GLY A 96 -2.60 -17.07 -2.35
N LYS A 97 -3.36 -17.43 -3.39
CA LYS A 97 -3.38 -16.66 -4.65
C LYS A 97 -4.16 -15.34 -4.57
N LEU A 98 -5.04 -15.19 -3.57
CA LEU A 98 -5.90 -14.02 -3.40
C LEU A 98 -5.28 -12.93 -2.50
N ALA A 99 -4.57 -13.36 -1.45
CA ALA A 99 -4.08 -12.49 -0.39
C ALA A 99 -2.91 -11.54 -0.75
N PRO A 100 -1.98 -11.88 -1.68
CA PRO A 100 -0.84 -11.02 -2.03
C PRO A 100 -1.23 -9.63 -2.52
N ARG A 101 -2.39 -9.48 -3.17
CA ARG A 101 -2.86 -8.16 -3.58
C ARG A 101 -3.19 -7.26 -2.38
N SER A 102 -3.88 -7.82 -1.39
CA SER A 102 -4.26 -7.10 -0.16
C SER A 102 -3.04 -6.84 0.71
N GLU A 103 -2.14 -7.81 0.82
CA GLU A 103 -0.88 -7.66 1.53
C GLU A 103 0.00 -6.56 0.90
N GLY A 104 0.19 -6.57 -0.42
CA GLY A 104 1.00 -5.53 -1.10
C GLY A 104 0.47 -4.12 -0.84
N ALA A 105 -0.86 -3.95 -0.78
CA ALA A 105 -1.47 -2.67 -0.43
C ALA A 105 -1.20 -2.26 1.04
N LEU A 106 -1.22 -3.22 1.97
CA LEU A 106 -0.95 -2.95 3.39
C LEU A 106 0.55 -2.76 3.68
N VAL A 107 1.43 -3.51 3.01
CA VAL A 107 2.89 -3.32 3.07
C VAL A 107 3.27 -1.95 2.51
N ALA A 108 2.61 -1.51 1.42
CA ALA A 108 2.78 -0.15 0.92
C ALA A 108 2.38 0.92 1.95
N GLY A 109 1.28 0.69 2.68
CA GLY A 109 0.78 1.59 3.73
C GLY A 109 1.58 1.57 5.04
N ASP A 110 2.25 0.47 5.34
CA ASP A 110 3.12 0.30 6.50
C ASP A 110 4.53 0.87 6.24
N GLY A 111 5.11 0.55 5.09
CA GLY A 111 6.46 0.99 4.69
C GLY A 111 6.53 2.45 4.28
N LEU A 112 5.49 2.97 3.62
CA LEU A 112 5.27 4.39 3.44
C LEU A 112 4.17 4.77 4.40
N ARG A 113 4.46 5.54 5.47
CA ARG A 113 3.47 6.02 6.45
C ARG A 113 2.22 6.60 5.75
N VAL A 114 1.28 5.69 5.45
CA VAL A 114 0.12 5.70 4.53
C VAL A 114 -0.08 6.90 3.58
N LYS A 115 -0.13 6.62 2.26
CA LYS A 115 -0.51 7.53 1.15
C LYS A 115 -1.62 8.57 1.49
N PRO A 116 -1.66 9.76 0.86
CA PRO A 116 -0.57 10.48 0.21
C PRO A 116 0.23 11.18 1.29
N THR A 117 1.53 10.87 1.40
CA THR A 117 2.40 11.73 2.18
C THR A 117 2.49 13.03 1.42
N VAL A 118 1.72 14.03 1.86
CA VAL A 118 2.02 15.43 1.61
C VAL A 118 3.39 15.67 2.23
N ILE A 119 4.45 15.55 1.43
CA ILE A 119 5.79 15.81 1.97
C ILE A 119 5.86 17.28 2.31
N VAL A 120 6.09 17.52 3.60
CA VAL A 120 6.23 18.81 4.21
C VAL A 120 7.65 19.28 3.88
N SER A 121 7.84 20.14 2.87
CA SER A 121 9.06 20.96 2.84
C SER A 121 9.11 21.89 4.04
#